data_AF-A0A7I8W3Y5-F1
#
_entry.id   AF-A0A7I8W3Y5-F1
#
_cell.length_a   1.000
_cell.length_b   1.000
_cell.length_c   1.000
_cell.angle_alpha   90.00
_cell.angle_beta   90.00
_cell.angle_gamma   90.00
#
_symmetry.space_group_name_H-M   'P 1'
#
loop_
_entity.id
_entity.type
_entity.pdbx_description
1 polymer ?
#
loop_
_entity_poly.entity_id
_entity_poly.type
_entity_poly.pdbx_seq_one_letter_code
_entity_poly.pdbx_strand_id
1 'polypeptide(L)'
;MHCGDFLHSDSYRVESLTMQVIVNAVAISGAFFATLLLNSGFRVKLLQAVFIFSAFVSLLQFVTTVNEASSFIVQSIFSALLAFLVTLLLLHGVEAFPTEVRTTGLGLLWASKHLGASIGVNAFREAPSSASAIISAILMIAAAFLCRYVPDNRKRLM
;
A
#
# COMPACT_ATOMS: atom_id res chain seq x y z
N MET A 1 -36.50 -25.39 4.24
CA MET A 1 -35.68 -24.57 3.34
C MET A 1 -36.06 -23.11 3.57
N HIS A 2 -35.19 -22.37 4.25
CA HIS A 2 -35.49 -21.04 4.78
C HIS A 2 -35.35 -19.98 3.68
N CYS A 3 -36.45 -19.28 3.38
CA CYS A 3 -36.48 -18.13 2.46
C CYS A 3 -35.76 -16.88 3.04
N GLY A 4 -35.37 -16.92 4.32
CA GLY A 4 -34.64 -15.84 4.99
C GLY A 4 -33.13 -15.81 4.71
N ASP A 5 -32.53 -16.94 4.33
CA ASP A 5 -31.09 -17.03 4.09
C ASP A 5 -30.66 -16.33 2.78
N PHE A 6 -31.57 -16.22 1.81
CA PHE A 6 -31.32 -15.52 0.54
C PHE A 6 -31.26 -13.99 0.71
N LEU A 7 -32.17 -13.41 1.51
CA LEU A 7 -32.20 -11.95 1.76
C LEU A 7 -30.99 -11.49 2.59
N HIS A 8 -30.52 -12.30 3.53
CA HIS A 8 -29.31 -12.01 4.28
C HIS A 8 -28.05 -12.13 3.41
N SER A 9 -27.95 -13.18 2.59
CA SER A 9 -26.83 -13.37 1.65
C SER A 9 -26.68 -12.20 0.68
N ASP A 10 -27.77 -11.70 0.10
CA ASP A 10 -27.72 -10.57 -0.82
C ASP A 10 -27.39 -9.24 -0.12
N SER A 11 -27.89 -9.03 1.10
CA SER A 11 -27.54 -7.85 1.92
C SER A 11 -26.05 -7.81 2.25
N TYR A 12 -25.46 -8.93 2.69
CA TYR A 12 -24.01 -9.04 2.95
C TYR A 12 -23.15 -8.80 1.70
N ARG A 13 -23.63 -9.25 0.54
CA ARG A 13 -22.93 -9.08 -0.73
C ARG A 13 -22.94 -7.63 -1.20
N VAL A 14 -24.05 -6.91 -1.02
CA VAL A 14 -24.16 -5.48 -1.34
C VAL A 14 -23.30 -4.64 -0.39
N GLU A 15 -23.31 -4.96 0.90
CA GLU A 15 -22.53 -4.25 1.92
C GLU A 15 -21.02 -4.41 1.70
N SER A 16 -20.55 -5.64 1.44
CA SER A 16 -19.15 -5.90 1.10
C SER A 16 -18.70 -5.23 -0.21
N LEU A 17 -19.57 -5.18 -1.23
CA LEU A 17 -19.27 -4.48 -2.49
C LEU A 17 -19.14 -2.97 -2.25
N THR A 18 -20.02 -2.39 -1.44
CA THR A 18 -20.02 -0.96 -1.09
C THR A 18 -18.76 -0.61 -0.31
N MET A 19 -18.37 -1.45 0.65
CA MET A 19 -17.11 -1.30 1.39
C MET A 19 -15.88 -1.36 0.49
N GLN A 20 -15.83 -2.28 -0.48
CA GLN A 20 -14.73 -2.35 -1.46
C GLN A 20 -14.64 -1.11 -2.35
N VAL A 21 -15.78 -0.59 -2.82
CA VAL A 21 -15.82 0.64 -3.63
C VAL A 21 -15.26 1.81 -2.84
N ILE A 22 -15.62 1.96 -1.56
CA ILE A 22 -15.10 3.02 -0.69
C ILE A 22 -13.59 2.88 -0.50
N VAL A 23 -13.09 1.68 -0.19
CA VAL A 23 -11.65 1.42 -0.02
C VAL A 23 -10.88 1.76 -1.31
N ASN A 24 -11.43 1.40 -2.47
CA ASN A 24 -10.82 1.72 -3.76
C ASN A 24 -10.86 3.22 -4.07
N ALA A 25 -11.94 3.92 -3.77
CA ALA A 25 -12.04 5.37 -3.94
C ALA A 25 -11.01 6.10 -3.05
N VAL A 26 -10.85 5.65 -1.81
CA VAL A 26 -9.83 6.15 -0.89
C VAL A 26 -8.42 5.85 -1.42
N ALA A 27 -8.18 4.65 -1.98
CA ALA A 27 -6.92 4.31 -2.63
C ALA A 27 -6.58 5.24 -3.81
N ILE A 28 -7.55 5.55 -4.66
CA ILE A 28 -7.38 6.49 -5.78
C ILE A 28 -7.02 7.89 -5.27
N SER A 29 -7.65 8.36 -4.20
CA SER A 29 -7.30 9.65 -3.59
C SER A 29 -5.85 9.68 -3.11
N GLY A 30 -5.36 8.58 -2.52
CA GLY A 30 -3.96 8.41 -2.15
C GLY A 30 -3.01 8.49 -3.34
N ALA A 31 -3.33 7.82 -4.44
CA ALA A 31 -2.55 7.91 -5.68
C ALA A 31 -2.50 9.35 -6.23
N PHE A 32 -3.63 10.05 -6.23
CA PHE A 32 -3.72 11.44 -6.68
C PHE A 32 -2.82 12.38 -5.85
N PHE A 33 -2.88 12.28 -4.52
CA PHE A 33 -2.02 13.07 -3.64
C PHE A 33 -0.53 12.75 -3.84
N ALA A 34 -0.18 11.49 -4.12
CA ALA A 34 1.21 11.12 -4.43
C ALA A 34 1.72 11.85 -5.67
N THR A 35 0.90 11.91 -6.73
CA THR A 35 1.25 12.62 -7.96
C THR A 35 1.46 14.12 -7.72
N LEU A 36 0.62 14.75 -6.88
CA LEU A 36 0.76 16.17 -6.53
C LEU A 36 2.02 16.44 -5.70
N LEU A 37 2.26 15.65 -4.66
CA LEU A 37 3.37 15.85 -3.72
C LEU A 37 4.73 15.49 -4.33
N LEU A 38 4.77 14.69 -5.39
CA LEU A 38 5.99 14.42 -6.14
C LEU A 38 6.59 15.66 -6.80
N ASN A 39 5.81 16.70 -7.08
CA ASN A 39 6.40 17.92 -7.63
C ASN A 39 7.25 18.68 -6.59
N SER A 40 7.21 18.28 -5.32
CA SER A 40 8.09 18.80 -4.27
C SER A 40 9.50 18.18 -4.33
N GLY A 41 10.53 18.98 -4.02
CA GLY A 41 11.93 18.55 -4.02
C GLY A 41 12.33 17.56 -2.90
N PHE A 42 11.38 17.00 -2.14
CA PHE A 42 11.63 16.23 -0.91
C PHE A 42 11.33 14.73 -1.04
N ARG A 43 11.36 14.17 -2.27
CA ARG A 43 10.83 12.85 -2.61
C ARG A 43 11.34 11.69 -1.76
N VAL A 44 12.65 11.60 -1.52
CA VAL A 44 13.23 10.50 -0.72
C VAL A 44 12.81 10.60 0.75
N LYS A 45 12.78 11.82 1.31
CA LYS A 45 12.31 12.06 2.69
C LYS A 45 10.80 11.80 2.81
N LEU A 46 10.02 12.17 1.79
CA LEU A 46 8.59 11.88 1.72
C LEU A 46 8.35 10.37 1.67
N LEU A 47 9.10 9.64 0.84
CA LEU A 47 9.01 8.19 0.73
C LEU A 47 9.35 7.51 2.08
N GLN A 48 10.42 7.95 2.76
CA GLN A 48 10.76 7.48 4.10
C GLN A 48 9.65 7.75 5.12
N ALA A 49 9.10 8.96 5.14
CA ALA A 49 8.02 9.34 6.04
C ALA A 49 6.78 8.47 5.81
N VAL A 50 6.44 8.16 4.55
CA VAL A 50 5.28 7.33 4.21
C VAL A 50 5.50 5.87 4.60
N PHE A 51 6.72 5.33 4.45
CA PHE A 51 7.05 3.99 4.96
C PHE A 51 6.95 3.91 6.49
N ILE A 52 7.43 4.93 7.21
CA ILE A 52 7.31 4.97 8.68
C ILE A 52 5.84 5.09 9.09
N PHE A 53 5.08 5.94 8.41
CA PHE A 53 3.66 6.15 8.71
C PHE A 53 2.82 4.90 8.42
N SER A 54 3.09 4.20 7.31
CA SER A 54 2.42 2.92 6.99
C SER A 54 2.77 1.80 7.98
N ALA A 55 3.98 1.79 8.54
CA ALA A 55 4.32 0.90 9.65
C ALA A 55 3.44 1.16 10.89
N PHE A 56 3.25 2.43 11.25
CA PHE A 56 2.39 2.81 12.37
C PHE A 56 0.92 2.42 12.13
N VAL A 57 0.40 2.65 10.92
CA VAL A 57 -0.97 2.25 10.54
C VAL A 57 -1.14 0.73 10.56
N SER A 58 -0.11 -0.04 10.16
CA SER A 58 -0.13 -1.50 10.27
C SER A 58 -0.25 -1.96 11.72
N LEU A 59 0.45 -1.31 12.65
CA LEU A 59 0.34 -1.58 14.09
C LEU A 59 -1.02 -1.13 14.67
N LEU A 60 -1.60 -0.05 14.16
CA LEU A 60 -2.97 0.36 14.55
C LEU A 60 -4.02 -0.68 14.14
N GLN A 61 -3.79 -1.39 13.03
CA GLN A 61 -4.69 -2.46 12.59
C GLN A 61 -4.75 -3.62 13.59
N PHE A 62 -3.65 -3.87 14.32
CA PHE A 62 -3.64 -4.84 15.42
C PHE A 62 -4.53 -4.41 16.59
N VAL A 63 -4.51 -3.12 16.96
CA VAL A 63 -5.26 -2.58 18.12
C VAL A 63 -6.75 -2.39 17.81
N THR A 64 -7.11 -2.11 16.56
CA THR A 64 -8.48 -1.78 16.12
C THR A 64 -9.35 -3.00 15.80
N THR A 65 -8.87 -4.21 16.06
CA THR A 65 -9.63 -5.47 15.89
C THR A 65 -10.88 -5.58 16.79
N VAL A 66 -11.04 -4.67 17.76
CA VAL A 66 -12.13 -4.68 18.74
C VAL A 66 -13.43 -4.09 18.19
N ASN A 67 -13.39 -3.24 17.16
CA ASN A 67 -14.58 -2.61 16.57
C ASN A 67 -14.50 -2.59 15.03
N GLU A 68 -15.49 -3.18 14.37
CA GLU A 68 -15.57 -3.30 12.90
C GLU A 68 -15.45 -1.94 12.20
N ALA A 69 -16.10 -0.90 12.73
CA ALA A 69 -16.02 0.45 12.16
C ALA A 69 -14.59 1.01 12.20
N SER A 70 -13.85 0.76 13.29
CA SER A 70 -12.47 1.19 13.43
C SER A 70 -11.50 0.40 12.55
N SER A 71 -11.75 -0.91 12.39
CA SER A 71 -11.01 -1.77 11.49
C SER A 71 -11.15 -1.33 10.02
N PHE A 72 -12.38 -1.00 9.61
CA PHE A 72 -12.68 -0.51 8.26
C PHE A 72 -11.97 0.82 7.95
N ILE A 73 -11.96 1.77 8.89
CA ILE A 73 -11.26 3.04 8.74
C ILE A 73 -9.76 2.82 8.59
N VAL A 74 -9.15 2.00 9.45
CA VAL A 74 -7.71 1.70 9.38
C VAL A 74 -7.34 1.00 8.08
N GLN A 75 -8.16 0.05 7.62
CA GLN A 75 -7.96 -0.64 6.34
C GLN A 75 -8.06 0.32 5.14
N SER A 76 -8.98 1.29 5.20
CA SER A 76 -9.13 2.33 4.18
C SER A 76 -7.89 3.24 4.13
N ILE A 77 -7.41 3.69 5.29
CA ILE A 77 -6.19 4.50 5.42
C ILE A 77 -4.98 3.72 4.90
N PHE A 78 -4.84 2.45 5.29
CA PHE A 78 -3.75 1.60 4.83
C PHE A 78 -3.77 1.43 3.31
N SER A 79 -4.95 1.24 2.71
CA SER A 79 -5.10 1.12 1.25
C SER A 79 -4.74 2.43 0.52
N ALA A 80 -5.12 3.59 1.05
CA ALA A 80 -4.65 4.89 0.56
C ALA A 80 -3.13 5.03 0.60
N LEU A 81 -2.50 4.65 1.71
CA LEU A 81 -1.04 4.72 1.86
C LEU A 81 -0.32 3.77 0.91
N LEU A 82 -0.83 2.57 0.72
CA LEU A 82 -0.24 1.61 -0.21
C LEU A 82 -0.33 2.11 -1.65
N ALA A 83 -1.49 2.65 -2.06
CA ALA A 83 -1.67 3.26 -3.37
C ALA A 83 -0.75 4.48 -3.57
N PHE A 84 -0.60 5.30 -2.53
CA PHE A 84 0.34 6.42 -2.50
C PHE A 84 1.79 5.95 -2.69
N LEU A 85 2.24 4.93 -1.95
CA LEU A 85 3.58 4.34 -2.06
C LEU A 85 3.87 3.75 -3.43
N VAL A 86 2.94 2.97 -3.99
CA VAL A 86 3.09 2.37 -5.32
C VAL A 86 3.21 3.45 -6.39
N THR A 87 2.39 4.50 -6.30
CA THR A 87 2.43 5.63 -7.23
C THR A 87 3.76 6.38 -7.14
N LEU A 88 4.24 6.64 -5.91
CA LEU A 88 5.57 7.23 -5.68
C LEU A 88 6.70 6.39 -6.28
N LEU A 89 6.69 5.07 -6.06
CA LEU A 89 7.72 4.16 -6.54
C LEU A 89 7.74 4.06 -8.07
N LEU A 90 6.58 4.01 -8.72
CA LEU A 90 6.49 3.99 -10.18
C LEU A 90 7.03 5.29 -10.79
N LEU A 91 6.63 6.44 -10.25
CA LEU A 91 7.10 7.74 -10.73
C LEU A 91 8.61 7.89 -10.50
N HIS A 92 9.13 7.43 -9.37
CA HIS A 92 10.57 7.38 -9.14
C HIS A 92 11.28 6.41 -10.10
N GLY A 93 10.69 5.24 -10.39
CA GLY A 93 11.22 4.28 -11.35
C GLY A 93 11.31 4.83 -12.78
N VAL A 94 10.31 5.60 -13.23
CA VAL A 94 10.33 6.28 -14.54
C VAL A 94 11.54 7.20 -14.68
N GLU A 95 11.93 7.90 -13.61
CA GLU A 95 13.08 8.80 -13.60
C GLU A 95 14.41 8.07 -13.37
N ALA A 96 14.40 6.98 -12.60
CA ALA A 96 15.59 6.21 -12.28
C ALA A 96 16.10 5.40 -13.49
N PHE A 97 15.20 4.91 -14.35
CA PHE A 97 15.57 4.12 -15.52
C PHE A 97 15.75 4.98 -16.78
N PRO A 98 16.88 4.83 -17.51
CA PRO A 98 17.05 5.44 -18.82
C PRO A 98 15.99 4.91 -19.80
N THR A 99 15.62 5.73 -20.78
CA THR A 99 14.48 5.48 -21.71
C THR A 99 14.55 4.12 -22.40
N GLU A 100 15.76 3.66 -22.74
CA GLU A 100 16.00 2.40 -23.45
C GLU A 100 15.63 1.15 -22.65
N VAL A 101 15.72 1.22 -21.31
CA VAL A 101 15.44 0.07 -20.41
C VAL A 101 14.26 0.34 -19.47
N ARG A 102 13.57 1.48 -19.63
CA ARG A 102 12.51 1.93 -18.73
C ARG A 102 11.32 0.97 -18.69
N THR A 103 10.90 0.44 -19.83
CA THR A 103 9.77 -0.51 -19.90
C THR A 103 10.10 -1.80 -19.17
N THR A 104 11.30 -2.35 -19.38
CA THR A 104 11.80 -3.54 -18.68
C THR A 104 11.97 -3.29 -17.18
N GLY A 105 12.53 -2.15 -16.78
CA GLY A 105 12.71 -1.77 -15.39
C GLY A 105 11.38 -1.59 -14.64
N LEU A 106 10.40 -0.92 -15.25
CA LEU A 106 9.04 -0.82 -14.71
C LEU A 106 8.33 -2.18 -14.68
N GLY A 107 8.55 -3.03 -15.70
CA GLY A 107 8.05 -4.40 -15.72
C GLY A 107 8.58 -5.24 -14.56
N LEU A 108 9.88 -5.13 -14.25
CA LEU A 108 10.51 -5.79 -13.11
C LEU A 108 9.97 -5.26 -11.77
N LEU A 109 9.75 -3.95 -11.64
CA LEU A 109 9.11 -3.36 -10.45
C LEU A 109 7.70 -3.91 -10.26
N TRP A 110 6.92 -4.01 -11.34
CA TRP A 110 5.57 -4.56 -11.29
C TRP A 110 5.56 -6.05 -10.95
N ALA A 111 6.47 -6.83 -11.54
CA ALA A 111 6.66 -8.24 -11.21
C ALA A 111 7.05 -8.44 -9.74
N SER A 112 7.94 -7.59 -9.21
CA SER A 112 8.36 -7.61 -7.81
C SER A 112 7.19 -7.35 -6.86
N LYS A 113 6.29 -6.41 -7.20
CA LYS A 113 5.05 -6.17 -6.47
C LYS A 113 4.16 -7.43 -6.42
N HIS A 114 3.93 -8.08 -7.57
CA HIS A 114 3.08 -9.27 -7.64
C HIS A 114 3.69 -10.47 -6.92
N LEU A 115 5.01 -10.67 -7.04
CA LEU A 115 5.73 -11.69 -6.29
C LEU A 115 5.63 -11.44 -4.78
N GLY A 116 5.87 -10.21 -4.32
CA GLY A 116 5.72 -9.84 -2.93
C GLY A 116 4.30 -10.04 -2.40
N ALA A 117 3.28 -9.70 -3.20
CA ALA A 117 1.89 -9.94 -2.85
C ALA A 117 1.56 -11.44 -2.75
N SER A 118 2.02 -12.26 -3.71
CA SER A 118 1.83 -13.71 -3.70
C SER A 118 2.52 -14.37 -2.51
N ILE A 119 3.79 -14.03 -2.26
CA ILE A 119 4.56 -14.54 -1.11
C ILE A 119 3.90 -14.08 0.19
N GLY A 120 3.50 -12.82 0.29
CA GLY A 120 2.83 -12.28 1.46
C GLY A 120 1.51 -12.97 1.75
N VAL A 121 0.63 -13.12 0.75
CA VAL A 121 -0.65 -13.83 0.91
C VAL A 121 -0.41 -15.27 1.38
N ASN A 122 0.57 -15.97 0.83
CA ASN A 122 0.88 -17.35 1.22
C ASN A 122 1.51 -17.44 2.61
N ALA A 123 2.43 -16.53 2.96
CA ALA A 123 3.11 -16.52 4.25
C ALA A 123 2.21 -16.04 5.40
N PHE A 124 1.25 -15.16 5.12
CA PHE A 124 0.32 -14.62 6.11
C PHE A 124 -1.04 -15.32 6.14
N ARG A 125 -1.26 -16.34 5.29
CA ARG A 125 -2.54 -17.07 5.23
C ARG A 125 -2.92 -17.74 6.54
N GLU A 126 -1.93 -18.27 7.24
CA GLU A 126 -2.11 -19.01 8.49
C GLU A 126 -1.56 -18.25 9.70
N ALA A 127 -0.96 -17.08 9.47
CA ALA A 127 -0.42 -16.27 10.54
C ALA A 127 -1.56 -15.57 11.31
N PRO A 128 -1.50 -15.52 12.65
CA PRO A 128 -2.43 -14.68 13.41
C PRO A 128 -2.29 -13.23 12.95
N SER A 129 -3.41 -12.50 12.89
CA SER A 129 -3.48 -11.10 12.42
C SER A 129 -2.51 -10.16 13.13
N SER A 130 -2.13 -10.50 14.37
CA SER A 130 -1.11 -9.82 15.15
C SER A 130 0.31 -9.99 14.59
N ALA A 131 0.68 -11.21 14.20
CA ALA A 131 1.99 -11.50 13.63
C ALA A 131 2.14 -10.84 12.25
N SER A 132 1.09 -10.88 11.41
CA SER A 132 1.12 -10.25 10.09
C SER A 132 1.23 -8.72 10.16
N ALA A 133 0.54 -8.09 11.12
CA ALA A 133 0.66 -6.65 11.38
C ALA A 133 2.08 -6.25 11.84
N ILE A 134 2.67 -6.99 12.78
CA ILE A 134 4.02 -6.74 13.30
C ILE A 134 5.07 -6.95 12.21
N ILE A 135 5.00 -8.05 11.46
CA ILE A 135 5.94 -8.35 10.37
C ILE A 135 5.83 -7.27 9.28
N SER A 136 4.61 -6.86 8.92
CA SER A 136 4.40 -5.77 7.96
C SER A 136 5.02 -4.47 8.44
N ALA A 137 4.85 -4.11 9.73
CA ALA A 137 5.47 -2.92 10.29
C ALA A 137 7.00 -2.98 10.26
N ILE A 138 7.60 -4.12 10.59
CA ILE A 138 9.06 -4.33 10.53
C ILE A 138 9.56 -4.16 9.10
N LEU A 139 8.89 -4.78 8.12
CA LEU A 139 9.25 -4.68 6.71
C LEU A 139 9.15 -3.25 6.19
N MET A 140 8.11 -2.51 6.59
CA MET A 140 7.94 -1.10 6.22
C MET A 140 9.03 -0.21 6.83
N ILE A 141 9.42 -0.45 8.09
CA ILE A 141 10.54 0.26 8.73
C ILE A 141 11.86 -0.08 8.01
N ALA A 142 12.12 -1.35 7.71
CA ALA A 142 13.31 -1.77 6.97
C ALA A 142 13.36 -1.09 5.58
N ALA A 143 12.23 -1.02 4.87
CA ALA A 143 12.12 -0.31 3.60
C ALA A 143 12.39 1.20 3.76
N ALA A 144 11.91 1.83 4.83
CA ALA A 144 12.23 3.23 5.15
C ALA A 144 13.74 3.45 5.30
N PHE A 145 14.44 2.55 6.00
CA PHE A 145 15.90 2.64 6.14
C PHE A 145 16.61 2.43 4.81
N LEU A 146 16.16 1.48 3.99
CA LEU A 146 16.73 1.21 2.67
C LEU A 146 16.57 2.38 1.69
N CYS A 147 15.53 3.20 1.85
CA CYS A 147 15.35 4.42 1.05
C CYS A 147 16.53 5.40 1.17
N ARG A 148 17.39 5.31 2.20
CA ARG A 148 18.63 6.12 2.30
C ARG A 148 19.65 5.81 1.22
N TYR A 149 19.62 4.60 0.66
CA TYR A 149 20.55 4.16 -0.38
C TYR A 149 20.05 4.43 -1.80
N VAL A 150 18.85 4.96 -1.95
CA VAL A 150 18.29 5.33 -3.25
C VAL A 150 19.02 6.56 -3.77
N PRO A 151 19.75 6.47 -4.89
CA PRO A 151 20.53 7.59 -5.41
C PRO A 151 19.60 8.73 -5.86
N ASP A 152 19.86 9.93 -5.36
CA ASP A 152 19.17 11.14 -5.82
C ASP A 152 19.73 11.57 -7.18
N ASN A 153 19.14 11.05 -8.25
CA ASN A 153 19.60 11.23 -9.63
C ASN A 153 19.49 12.69 -10.14
N ARG A 154 18.94 13.63 -9.35
CA ARG A 154 18.97 15.07 -9.70
C ARG A 154 20.38 15.61 -9.92
N LYS A 155 21.40 15.01 -9.28
CA LYS A 155 22.79 15.46 -9.44
C LYS A 155 23.44 15.02 -10.76
N ARG A 156 22.79 14.20 -11.59
CA ARG A 156 23.34 13.73 -12.87
C ARG A 156 22.79 14.47 -14.10
N LEU A 157 21.83 15.38 -13.91
CA LEU A 157 21.19 16.17 -14.97
C LEU A 157 21.49 17.68 -14.86
N MET A 158 22.43 18.08 -13.99
CA MET A 158 22.99 19.43 -13.93
C MET A 158 24.42 19.42 -14.45
#